data_AF-A0A9D1MKC8-F1
#
_entry.id   AF-A0A9D1MKC8-F1
#
_cell.length_a   1.000
_cell.length_b   1.000
_cell.length_c   1.000
_cell.angle_alpha   90.00
_cell.angle_beta   90.00
_cell.angle_gamma   90.00
#
_symmetry.space_group_name_H-M   'P 1'
#
loop_
_entity.id
_entity.type
_entity.pdbx_description
1 polymer ?
#
loop_
_entity_poly.entity_id
_entity_poly.type
_entity_poly.pdbx_seq_one_letter_code
_entity_poly.pdbx_strand_id
1 'polypeptide(L)'
;MSFKKFRRAICGVALAAAVGTAAALSGCTIETSHPGAEVTIQFNGETYVLEYTLYRNMYPQTVRHFMELAEAGFYDNTIIHDYTSNDWYGGGYAYGEEYSTYYADNAMDDYLNDEAYYKEDDYMSLFNGGKLTPTVYTGYALDDEGNLIADEATAYPTLIGEFSDNDHTVENGQRGAEFGALKMYYTDKVINNIAEAHVFVKTGSGQLLEHDYADNCATSLFALQVSSGTSLTNSKYATFAYLADEQSEDVLNDLLDAIETYIDDEYNGTEADFVTDVGAEVDRYEEIAEQATSVSYSVTSMPIIIKTVKITKY
;
A
#
# COMPACT_ATOMS: atom_id res chain seq x y z
N MET A 1 29.11 -31.43 -19.89
CA MET A 1 28.83 -30.26 -20.76
C MET A 1 27.35 -30.28 -21.11
N SER A 2 26.54 -29.55 -20.36
CA SER A 2 25.14 -29.29 -20.68
C SER A 2 25.05 -27.84 -21.10
N PHE A 3 24.52 -27.58 -22.29
CA PHE A 3 24.41 -26.24 -22.87
C PHE A 3 23.35 -25.43 -22.11
N LYS A 4 23.80 -24.50 -21.24
CA LYS A 4 22.94 -23.48 -20.65
C LYS A 4 22.45 -22.54 -21.75
N LYS A 5 21.13 -22.47 -21.95
CA LYS A 5 20.50 -21.41 -22.75
C LYS A 5 20.55 -20.13 -21.91
N PHE A 6 21.52 -19.28 -22.17
CA PHE A 6 21.45 -17.87 -21.75
C PHE A 6 20.23 -17.25 -22.44
N ARG A 7 19.11 -17.13 -21.72
CA ARG A 7 18.11 -16.12 -22.05
C ARG A 7 18.77 -14.79 -21.72
N ARG A 8 19.01 -13.99 -22.76
CA ARG A 8 19.54 -12.63 -22.61
C ARG A 8 18.40 -11.80 -21.99
N ALA A 9 18.46 -11.57 -20.69
CA ALA A 9 17.79 -10.43 -20.11
C ALA A 9 18.41 -9.18 -20.75
N ILE A 10 17.63 -8.47 -21.56
CA ILE A 10 17.99 -7.12 -22.01
C ILE A 10 17.33 -6.20 -21.00
N CYS A 11 17.91 -6.10 -19.80
CA CYS A 11 17.53 -5.08 -18.83
C CYS A 11 17.98 -3.73 -19.40
N GLY A 12 17.04 -2.98 -19.96
CA GLY A 12 17.26 -1.60 -20.36
C GLY A 12 17.51 -0.76 -19.12
N VAL A 13 18.77 -0.52 -18.78
CA VAL A 13 19.16 0.42 -17.72
C VAL A 13 18.82 1.83 -18.19
N ALA A 14 17.62 2.30 -17.87
CA ALA A 14 17.30 3.73 -17.85
C ALA A 14 17.52 4.24 -16.42
N LEU A 15 18.79 4.48 -16.06
CA LEU A 15 19.13 5.20 -14.83
C LEU A 15 18.77 6.68 -15.02
N ALA A 16 17.49 7.04 -14.82
CA ALA A 16 17.09 8.42 -14.67
C ALA A 16 17.16 8.78 -13.19
N ALA A 17 18.35 9.15 -12.72
CA ALA A 17 18.51 9.83 -11.44
C ALA A 17 17.82 11.21 -11.53
N ALA A 18 16.53 11.26 -11.18
CA ALA A 18 15.80 12.50 -11.03
C ALA A 18 15.78 12.89 -9.55
N VAL A 19 16.86 13.53 -9.09
CA VAL A 19 16.78 14.39 -7.90
C VAL A 19 16.01 15.64 -8.32
N GLY A 20 14.68 15.56 -8.24
CA GLY A 20 13.77 16.65 -8.59
C GLY A 20 13.03 17.10 -7.36
N THR A 21 13.39 18.27 -6.82
CA THR A 21 12.61 18.98 -5.81
C THR A 21 11.16 19.10 -6.27
N ALA A 22 10.22 18.55 -5.50
CA ALA A 22 8.79 18.70 -5.72
C ALA A 22 8.41 20.19 -5.63
N ALA A 23 8.36 20.85 -6.78
CA ALA A 23 7.67 22.12 -6.90
C ALA A 23 6.18 21.80 -7.01
N ALA A 24 5.43 22.10 -5.95
CA ALA A 24 3.97 22.01 -5.92
C ALA A 24 3.38 22.78 -7.12
N LEU A 25 2.93 22.05 -8.14
CA LEU A 25 2.20 22.62 -9.27
C LEU A 25 0.75 22.89 -8.82
N SER A 26 0.58 24.02 -8.14
CA SER A 26 -0.74 24.65 -7.93
C SER A 26 -1.19 25.29 -9.24
N GLY A 27 -1.70 24.49 -10.16
CA GLY A 27 -2.25 24.97 -11.42
C GLY A 27 -3.14 23.93 -12.08
N CYS A 28 -4.46 24.02 -11.83
CA CYS A 28 -5.55 23.29 -12.49
C CYS A 28 -5.12 22.04 -13.28
N THR A 29 -4.65 21.02 -12.58
CA THR A 29 -4.52 19.68 -13.15
C THR A 29 -5.94 19.21 -13.46
N ILE A 30 -6.21 18.88 -14.73
CA ILE A 30 -7.48 18.25 -15.09
C ILE A 30 -7.46 16.89 -14.42
N GLU A 31 -8.28 16.75 -13.39
CA GLU A 31 -8.47 15.48 -12.70
C GLU A 31 -9.14 14.49 -13.64
N THR A 32 -8.46 13.38 -13.93
CA THR A 32 -9.01 12.34 -14.78
C THR A 32 -9.62 11.22 -13.95
N SER A 33 -10.60 10.53 -14.54
CA SER A 33 -11.15 9.30 -13.96
C SER A 33 -10.11 8.20 -13.79
N HIS A 34 -9.02 8.27 -14.57
CA HIS A 34 -7.96 7.27 -14.62
C HIS A 34 -6.57 7.92 -14.57
N PRO A 35 -6.13 8.34 -13.36
CA PRO A 35 -4.77 8.79 -13.11
C PRO A 35 -3.74 7.70 -13.43
N GLY A 36 -2.51 8.11 -13.70
CA GLY A 36 -1.39 7.20 -13.96
C GLY A 36 -0.41 7.22 -12.81
N ALA A 37 0.19 6.07 -12.50
CA ALA A 37 1.27 5.95 -11.52
C ALA A 37 2.40 5.06 -12.05
N GLU A 38 3.60 5.27 -11.52
CA GLU A 38 4.80 4.49 -11.76
C GLU A 38 5.31 3.97 -10.40
N VAL A 39 5.40 2.65 -10.25
CA VAL A 39 5.96 2.00 -9.05
C VAL A 39 7.31 1.41 -9.44
N THR A 40 8.38 1.94 -8.85
CA THR A 40 9.74 1.42 -9.07
C THR A 40 10.12 0.49 -7.93
N ILE A 41 10.36 -0.78 -8.26
CA ILE A 41 10.78 -1.82 -7.33
C ILE A 41 12.24 -2.17 -7.59
N GLN A 42 13.03 -2.38 -6.54
CA GLN A 42 14.39 -2.87 -6.62
C GLN A 42 14.51 -4.21 -5.91
N PHE A 43 15.19 -5.16 -6.55
CA PHE A 43 15.53 -6.45 -5.97
C PHE A 43 16.93 -6.85 -6.42
N ASN A 44 17.77 -7.25 -5.46
CA ASN A 44 19.16 -7.68 -5.70
C ASN A 44 19.98 -6.70 -6.58
N GLY A 45 19.78 -5.39 -6.37
CA GLY A 45 20.45 -4.33 -7.12
C GLY A 45 19.88 -4.02 -8.51
N GLU A 46 18.95 -4.82 -9.02
CA GLU A 46 18.22 -4.55 -10.28
C GLU A 46 16.93 -3.77 -10.03
N THR A 47 16.45 -3.03 -11.02
CA THR A 47 15.29 -2.15 -10.91
C THR A 47 14.22 -2.48 -11.94
N TYR A 48 12.98 -2.53 -11.48
CA TYR A 48 11.78 -2.94 -12.21
C TYR A 48 10.76 -1.80 -12.09
N VAL A 49 10.29 -1.29 -13.23
CA VAL A 49 9.38 -0.14 -13.27
C VAL A 49 8.02 -0.60 -13.80
N LEU A 50 7.01 -0.52 -12.95
CA LEU A 50 5.64 -0.92 -13.26
C LEU A 50 4.79 0.32 -13.49
N GLU A 51 4.14 0.42 -14.65
CA GLU A 51 3.17 1.48 -14.92
C GLU A 51 1.76 1.02 -14.55
N TYR A 52 0.99 1.93 -13.94
CA TYR A 52 -0.33 1.68 -13.40
C TYR A 52 -1.37 2.68 -13.90
N THR A 53 -2.57 2.17 -14.14
CA THR A 53 -3.79 2.96 -14.25
C THR A 53 -4.56 2.87 -12.93
N LEU A 54 -4.80 4.01 -12.28
CA LEU A 54 -5.60 4.13 -11.06
C LEU A 54 -7.07 4.36 -11.41
N TYR A 55 -8.01 3.80 -10.67
CA TYR A 55 -9.46 3.85 -10.98
C TYR A 55 -10.21 4.82 -10.07
N ARG A 56 -9.88 6.12 -10.15
CA ARG A 56 -10.46 7.18 -9.28
C ARG A 56 -11.97 7.30 -9.42
N ASN A 57 -12.51 7.01 -10.61
CA ASN A 57 -13.97 7.01 -10.81
C ASN A 57 -14.72 5.94 -10.00
N MET A 58 -14.05 4.83 -9.66
CA MET A 58 -14.64 3.75 -8.87
C MET A 58 -14.25 3.86 -7.41
N TYR A 59 -13.04 4.33 -7.10
CA TYR A 59 -12.48 4.38 -5.76
C TYR A 59 -11.85 5.77 -5.48
N PRO A 60 -12.65 6.85 -5.50
CA PRO A 60 -12.13 8.21 -5.45
C PRO A 60 -11.31 8.52 -4.21
N GLN A 61 -11.70 8.00 -3.04
CA GLN A 61 -11.00 8.28 -1.78
C GLN A 61 -9.73 7.48 -1.66
N THR A 62 -9.81 6.19 -2.01
CA THR A 62 -8.67 5.27 -2.05
C THR A 62 -7.57 5.78 -2.97
N VAL A 63 -7.95 6.16 -4.19
CA VAL A 63 -6.99 6.66 -5.18
C VAL A 63 -6.41 8.00 -4.75
N ARG A 64 -7.21 8.91 -4.19
CA ARG A 64 -6.69 10.18 -3.67
C ARG A 64 -5.68 9.96 -2.55
N HIS A 65 -6.03 9.12 -1.58
CA HIS A 65 -5.16 8.83 -0.43
C HIS A 65 -3.81 8.23 -0.86
N PHE A 66 -3.85 7.24 -1.75
CA PHE A 66 -2.64 6.65 -2.34
C PHE A 66 -1.79 7.70 -3.07
N MET A 67 -2.42 8.60 -3.83
CA MET A 67 -1.73 9.68 -4.55
C MET A 67 -1.09 10.69 -3.60
N GLU A 68 -1.80 11.12 -2.55
CA GLU A 68 -1.28 12.07 -1.55
C GLU A 68 -0.06 11.48 -0.80
N LEU A 69 -0.13 10.19 -0.43
CA LEU A 69 0.99 9.47 0.17
C LEU A 69 2.18 9.36 -0.80
N ALA A 70 1.94 9.01 -2.06
CA ALA A 70 2.99 8.95 -3.08
C ALA A 70 3.65 10.31 -3.32
N GLU A 71 2.87 11.39 -3.42
CA GLU A 71 3.39 12.75 -3.60
C GLU A 71 4.15 13.29 -2.39
N ALA A 72 3.80 12.81 -1.19
CA ALA A 72 4.54 13.10 0.03
C ALA A 72 5.85 12.28 0.15
N GLY A 73 6.11 11.33 -0.77
CA GLY A 73 7.26 10.43 -0.70
C GLY A 73 7.12 9.36 0.38
N PHE A 74 5.91 9.09 0.87
CA PHE A 74 5.67 8.13 1.95
C PHE A 74 6.15 6.73 1.58
N TYR A 75 5.93 6.31 0.34
CA TYR A 75 6.31 4.98 -0.15
C TYR A 75 7.79 4.85 -0.53
N ASP A 76 8.53 5.95 -0.58
CA ASP A 76 9.91 5.94 -1.05
C ASP A 76 10.80 5.16 -0.08
N ASN A 77 11.61 4.26 -0.65
CA ASN A 77 12.48 3.34 0.08
C ASN A 77 11.75 2.56 1.17
N THR A 78 10.57 2.04 0.87
CA THR A 78 9.89 1.07 1.74
C THR A 78 10.18 -0.36 1.30
N ILE A 79 9.97 -1.33 2.18
CA ILE A 79 10.10 -2.74 1.85
C ILE A 79 8.74 -3.38 1.62
N ILE A 80 8.72 -4.44 0.80
CA ILE A 80 7.72 -5.49 0.92
C ILE A 80 8.02 -6.23 2.24
N HIS A 81 7.19 -5.98 3.24
CA HIS A 81 7.40 -6.50 4.60
C HIS A 81 6.68 -7.82 4.84
N ASP A 82 5.71 -8.18 3.99
CA ASP A 82 5.06 -9.49 4.03
C ASP A 82 5.02 -10.09 2.63
N TYR A 83 5.83 -11.12 2.43
CA TYR A 83 6.02 -11.84 1.17
C TYR A 83 5.21 -13.13 1.20
N THR A 84 4.14 -13.18 0.42
CA THR A 84 3.29 -14.37 0.27
C THR A 84 3.20 -14.82 -1.18
N SER A 85 2.64 -16.01 -1.40
CA SER A 85 2.52 -16.59 -2.75
C SER A 85 1.52 -15.88 -3.67
N ASN A 86 0.59 -15.09 -3.13
CA ASN A 86 -0.48 -14.46 -3.92
C ASN A 86 -0.40 -12.94 -3.92
N ASP A 87 -0.09 -12.35 -2.77
CA ASP A 87 -0.13 -10.92 -2.56
C ASP A 87 1.10 -10.50 -1.73
N TRP A 88 1.79 -9.46 -2.16
CA TRP A 88 2.93 -8.87 -1.46
C TRP A 88 2.53 -7.55 -0.82
N TYR A 89 2.81 -7.39 0.47
CA TYR A 89 2.34 -6.22 1.24
C TYR A 89 3.48 -5.24 1.48
N GLY A 90 3.23 -3.96 1.20
CA GLY A 90 4.24 -2.90 1.21
C GLY A 90 3.75 -1.59 1.82
N GLY A 91 4.69 -0.65 1.98
CA GLY A 91 4.44 0.73 2.41
C GLY A 91 4.62 1.00 3.91
N GLY A 92 4.44 0.00 4.77
CA GLY A 92 4.45 0.19 6.24
C GLY A 92 5.82 0.38 6.88
N TYR A 93 6.89 -0.04 6.20
CA TYR A 93 8.24 -0.10 6.77
C TYR A 93 9.28 0.43 5.80
N ALA A 94 10.11 1.35 6.27
CA ALA A 94 11.26 1.88 5.55
C ALA A 94 12.36 0.81 5.42
N TYR A 95 13.16 0.94 4.36
CA TYR A 95 14.38 0.19 4.14
C TYR A 95 15.57 0.90 4.82
N GLY A 96 16.29 0.18 5.67
CA GLY A 96 17.54 0.60 6.29
C GLY A 96 18.75 -0.15 5.74
N GLU A 97 19.91 0.51 5.70
CA GLU A 97 21.16 -0.12 5.24
C GLU A 97 21.56 -1.33 6.10
N GLU A 98 21.13 -1.37 7.36
CA GLU A 98 21.38 -2.47 8.31
C GLU A 98 20.43 -3.66 8.13
N TYR A 99 19.49 -3.64 7.17
CA TYR A 99 18.49 -4.70 6.98
C TYR A 99 19.11 -6.11 6.97
N SER A 100 20.20 -6.30 6.21
CA SER A 100 20.88 -7.60 6.13
C SER A 100 21.52 -8.02 7.45
N THR A 101 21.94 -7.06 8.28
CA THR A 101 22.49 -7.31 9.62
C THR A 101 21.39 -7.84 10.55
N TYR A 102 20.24 -7.14 10.61
CA TYR A 102 19.08 -7.58 11.41
C TYR A 102 18.59 -8.95 10.97
N TYR A 103 18.53 -9.21 9.66
CA TYR A 103 18.13 -10.52 9.15
C TYR A 103 19.12 -11.61 9.57
N ALA A 104 20.43 -11.40 9.38
CA ALA A 104 21.47 -12.37 9.73
C ALA A 104 21.53 -12.67 11.23
N ASP A 105 21.23 -11.68 12.08
CA ASP A 105 21.22 -11.81 13.54
C ASP A 105 19.90 -12.39 14.08
N ASN A 106 18.91 -12.68 13.23
CA ASN A 106 17.54 -13.08 13.61
C ASN A 106 16.85 -12.05 14.52
N ALA A 107 17.00 -10.76 14.19
CA ALA A 107 16.47 -9.62 14.94
C ALA A 107 15.50 -8.79 14.09
N MET A 108 14.82 -9.40 13.11
CA MET A 108 13.88 -8.66 12.26
C MET A 108 12.66 -8.15 13.02
N ASP A 109 12.32 -8.73 14.15
CA ASP A 109 11.30 -8.23 15.07
C ASP A 109 11.74 -6.89 15.68
N ASP A 110 12.99 -6.77 16.11
CA ASP A 110 13.55 -5.47 16.54
C ASP A 110 13.48 -4.45 15.39
N TYR A 111 13.82 -4.86 14.16
CA TYR A 111 13.74 -3.98 12.98
C TYR A 111 12.32 -3.47 12.71
N LEU A 112 11.31 -4.36 12.70
CA LEU A 112 9.91 -3.96 12.44
C LEU A 112 9.26 -3.22 13.63
N ASN A 113 9.86 -3.26 14.81
CA ASN A 113 9.36 -2.53 15.98
C ASN A 113 10.19 -1.30 16.36
N ASP A 114 11.21 -0.95 15.57
CA ASP A 114 11.99 0.27 15.74
C ASP A 114 11.31 1.47 15.05
N GLU A 115 11.17 2.58 15.78
CA GLU A 115 10.61 3.86 15.32
C GLU A 115 11.38 4.46 14.13
N ALA A 116 12.62 4.03 13.92
CA ALA A 116 13.39 4.41 12.74
C ALA A 116 12.90 3.76 11.44
N TYR A 117 12.16 2.65 11.52
CA TYR A 117 11.78 1.85 10.35
C TYR A 117 10.28 1.73 10.13
N TYR A 118 9.44 1.66 11.17
CA TYR A 118 7.99 1.68 10.94
C TYR A 118 7.52 3.09 10.56
N LYS A 119 6.51 3.19 9.68
CA LYS A 119 6.09 4.49 9.09
C LYS A 119 4.78 5.06 9.63
N GLU A 120 4.27 4.53 10.74
CA GLU A 120 3.09 5.09 11.41
C GLU A 120 3.31 6.55 11.85
N ASP A 121 4.48 6.89 12.41
CA ASP A 121 4.79 8.26 12.82
C ASP A 121 4.93 9.22 11.62
N ASP A 122 5.49 8.74 10.52
CA ASP A 122 5.54 9.49 9.26
C ASP A 122 4.13 9.78 8.74
N TYR A 123 3.26 8.76 8.76
CA TYR A 123 1.88 8.88 8.32
C TYR A 123 1.11 9.89 9.19
N MET A 124 1.24 9.80 10.51
CA MET A 124 0.66 10.76 11.46
C MET A 124 1.19 12.18 11.25
N SER A 125 2.47 12.32 10.94
CA SER A 125 3.09 13.61 10.64
C SER A 125 2.51 14.23 9.36
N LEU A 126 2.26 13.42 8.32
CA LEU A 126 1.60 13.88 7.10
C LEU A 126 0.15 14.30 7.36
N PHE A 127 -0.61 13.50 8.11
CA PHE A 127 -1.99 13.82 8.47
C PHE A 127 -2.08 15.13 9.28
N ASN A 128 -1.33 15.21 10.39
CA ASN A 128 -1.31 16.40 11.25
C ASN A 128 -0.74 17.65 10.54
N GLY A 129 0.12 17.44 9.55
CA GLY A 129 0.64 18.49 8.67
C GLY A 129 -0.33 18.96 7.58
N GLY A 130 -1.54 18.39 7.51
CA GLY A 130 -2.56 18.71 6.51
C GLY A 130 -2.16 18.29 5.09
N LYS A 131 -1.34 17.24 4.96
CA LYS A 131 -0.92 16.68 3.67
C LYS A 131 -1.85 15.61 3.14
N LEU A 132 -2.66 15.02 4.01
CA LEU A 132 -3.66 14.02 3.67
C LEU A 132 -5.05 14.63 3.84
N THR A 133 -5.94 14.37 2.88
CA THR A 133 -7.33 14.84 2.93
C THR A 133 -8.16 13.92 3.84
N PRO A 134 -8.68 14.40 4.98
CA PRO A 134 -9.44 13.54 5.89
C PRO A 134 -10.78 13.09 5.28
N THR A 135 -11.07 11.80 5.39
CA THR A 135 -12.36 11.20 4.99
C THR A 135 -13.12 10.59 6.15
N VAL A 136 -12.47 10.40 7.29
CA VAL A 136 -13.03 9.76 8.48
C VAL A 136 -13.00 10.74 9.65
N TYR A 137 -14.07 10.75 10.44
CA TYR A 137 -14.27 11.69 11.54
C TYR A 137 -14.91 10.96 12.72
N THR A 138 -14.54 11.31 13.95
CA THR A 138 -15.17 10.72 15.16
C THR A 138 -16.41 11.50 15.62
N GLY A 139 -16.70 12.64 14.99
CA GLY A 139 -17.85 13.48 15.29
C GLY A 139 -18.51 14.09 14.06
N TYR A 140 -19.71 14.62 14.28
CA TYR A 140 -20.50 15.31 13.27
C TYR A 140 -21.06 16.62 13.83
N ALA A 141 -21.46 17.50 12.92
CA ALA A 141 -22.24 18.69 13.19
C ALA A 141 -23.50 18.72 12.29
N LEU A 142 -24.34 19.72 12.50
CA LEU A 142 -25.48 20.00 11.63
C LEU A 142 -25.23 21.31 10.89
N ASP A 143 -25.49 21.34 9.59
CA ASP A 143 -25.55 22.59 8.83
C ASP A 143 -26.81 23.42 9.17
N ASP A 144 -26.92 24.61 8.59
CA ASP A 144 -28.05 25.53 8.81
C ASP A 144 -29.40 24.94 8.34
N GLU A 145 -29.35 23.96 7.43
CA GLU A 145 -30.50 23.22 6.91
C GLU A 145 -30.82 21.94 7.73
N GLY A 146 -30.00 21.60 8.72
CA GLY A 146 -30.15 20.42 9.57
C GLY A 146 -29.61 19.12 8.98
N ASN A 147 -28.79 19.16 7.93
CA ASN A 147 -28.10 17.98 7.40
C ASN A 147 -26.84 17.67 8.22
N LEU A 148 -26.51 16.39 8.31
CA LEU A 148 -25.28 15.91 8.92
C LEU A 148 -24.07 16.33 8.07
N ILE A 149 -23.12 17.00 8.71
CA ILE A 149 -21.81 17.34 8.15
C ILE A 149 -20.72 16.86 9.10
N ALA A 150 -19.52 16.60 8.59
CA ALA A 150 -18.40 16.20 9.43
C ALA A 150 -18.02 17.32 10.41
N ASP A 151 -17.71 16.98 11.66
CA ASP A 151 -17.00 17.92 12.54
C ASP A 151 -15.51 17.86 12.19
N GLU A 152 -15.05 18.84 11.41
CA GLU A 152 -13.67 18.91 10.91
C GLU A 152 -12.62 18.94 12.04
N ALA A 153 -12.99 19.30 13.28
CA ALA A 153 -12.09 19.23 14.44
C ALA A 153 -11.85 17.79 14.95
N THR A 154 -12.65 16.84 14.47
CA THR A 154 -12.62 15.42 14.84
C THR A 154 -12.09 14.53 13.72
N ALA A 155 -11.44 15.12 12.72
CA ALA A 155 -10.80 14.41 11.62
C ALA A 155 -9.85 13.33 12.16
N TYR A 156 -9.95 12.13 11.62
CA TYR A 156 -9.26 10.94 12.10
C TYR A 156 -8.27 10.40 11.06
N PRO A 157 -7.06 9.98 11.46
CA PRO A 157 -5.95 9.63 10.55
C PRO A 157 -6.13 8.23 9.97
N THR A 158 -7.17 8.02 9.17
CA THR A 158 -7.42 6.72 8.55
C THR A 158 -8.28 6.86 7.30
N LEU A 159 -8.35 5.79 6.53
CA LEU A 159 -9.24 5.64 5.40
C LEU A 159 -10.10 4.38 5.58
N ILE A 160 -11.41 4.53 5.49
CA ILE A 160 -12.34 3.41 5.34
C ILE A 160 -12.38 3.02 3.85
N GLY A 161 -12.13 1.75 3.56
CA GLY A 161 -12.00 1.30 2.18
C GLY A 161 -13.30 1.30 1.37
N GLU A 162 -13.18 1.57 0.07
CA GLU A 162 -14.30 1.66 -0.87
C GLU A 162 -14.60 0.30 -1.52
N PHE A 163 -15.34 -0.57 -0.84
CA PHE A 163 -15.82 -1.85 -1.34
C PHE A 163 -17.18 -2.26 -0.75
N SER A 164 -17.75 -3.38 -1.19
CA SER A 164 -19.16 -3.69 -0.92
C SER A 164 -19.50 -3.96 0.54
N ASP A 165 -18.60 -4.58 1.32
CA ASP A 165 -18.84 -4.80 2.75
C ASP A 165 -18.78 -3.48 3.55
N ASN A 166 -18.26 -2.39 2.95
CA ASN A 166 -18.29 -1.01 3.46
C ASN A 166 -19.32 -0.13 2.73
N ASP A 167 -20.43 -0.72 2.28
CA ASP A 167 -21.54 -0.05 1.58
C ASP A 167 -21.17 0.70 0.29
N HIS A 168 -19.97 0.49 -0.24
CA HIS A 168 -19.54 1.08 -1.51
C HIS A 168 -19.80 0.11 -2.67
N THR A 169 -20.77 0.47 -3.52
CA THR A 169 -21.16 -0.34 -4.67
C THR A 169 -20.72 0.32 -5.98
N VAL A 170 -19.95 -0.41 -6.79
CA VAL A 170 -19.58 0.01 -8.14
C VAL A 170 -20.60 -0.55 -9.14
N GLU A 171 -21.51 0.30 -9.63
CA GLU A 171 -22.62 -0.15 -10.49
C GLU A 171 -22.17 -0.69 -11.86
N ASN A 172 -21.10 -0.15 -12.44
CA ASN A 172 -20.64 -0.50 -13.78
C ASN A 172 -19.11 -0.52 -13.88
N GLY A 173 -18.58 -1.53 -14.58
CA GLY A 173 -17.17 -1.60 -14.95
C GLY A 173 -16.22 -2.04 -13.84
N GLN A 174 -16.73 -2.46 -12.69
CA GLN A 174 -15.89 -2.99 -11.61
C GLN A 174 -15.01 -4.11 -12.15
N ARG A 175 -13.70 -3.94 -11.98
CA ARG A 175 -12.71 -4.95 -12.33
C ARG A 175 -12.46 -5.88 -11.16
N GLY A 176 -12.09 -7.11 -11.48
CA GLY A 176 -11.77 -8.13 -10.49
C GLY A 176 -10.43 -7.89 -9.82
N ALA A 177 -10.07 -8.77 -8.90
CA ALA A 177 -8.68 -8.98 -8.52
C ALA A 177 -7.95 -9.66 -9.69
N GLU A 178 -6.88 -9.04 -10.18
CA GLU A 178 -6.15 -9.45 -11.38
C GLU A 178 -4.64 -9.42 -11.09
N PHE A 179 -3.86 -10.22 -11.83
CA PHE A 179 -2.40 -10.23 -11.68
C PHE A 179 -1.83 -8.81 -11.87
N GLY A 180 -0.92 -8.43 -10.97
CA GLY A 180 -0.30 -7.12 -10.91
C GLY A 180 -1.16 -6.01 -10.31
N ALA A 181 -2.44 -6.25 -9.98
CA ALA A 181 -3.31 -5.21 -9.41
C ALA A 181 -2.84 -4.77 -8.01
N LEU A 182 -3.05 -3.48 -7.71
CA LEU A 182 -2.86 -2.95 -6.36
C LEU A 182 -4.19 -2.91 -5.61
N LYS A 183 -4.13 -3.32 -4.36
CA LYS A 183 -5.26 -3.29 -3.44
C LYS A 183 -4.87 -2.50 -2.20
N MET A 184 -5.80 -1.72 -1.70
CA MET A 184 -5.62 -1.12 -0.38
C MET A 184 -5.67 -2.24 0.64
N TYR A 185 -4.71 -2.26 1.56
CA TYR A 185 -4.62 -3.27 2.61
C TYR A 185 -4.77 -2.60 3.97
N TYR A 186 -5.37 -3.33 4.90
CA TYR A 186 -5.52 -2.95 6.30
C TYR A 186 -5.32 -4.19 7.16
N THR A 187 -4.98 -3.95 8.42
CA THR A 187 -4.95 -4.99 9.44
C THR A 187 -6.26 -4.97 10.21
N ASP A 188 -6.82 -6.15 10.48
CA ASP A 188 -8.01 -6.31 11.32
C ASP A 188 -7.76 -5.67 12.70
N LYS A 189 -8.72 -4.86 13.17
CA LYS A 189 -8.56 -4.14 14.45
C LYS A 189 -9.05 -4.98 15.63
N VAL A 190 -8.37 -4.84 16.77
CA VAL A 190 -8.81 -5.42 18.04
C VAL A 190 -9.76 -4.45 18.74
N ILE A 191 -11.07 -4.67 18.57
CA ILE A 191 -12.12 -3.86 19.21
C ILE A 191 -12.97 -4.76 20.12
N ASN A 192 -12.98 -4.49 21.43
CA ASN A 192 -13.75 -5.30 22.38
C ASN A 192 -15.20 -4.84 22.47
N ASN A 193 -15.49 -3.56 22.18
CA ASN A 193 -16.83 -3.01 22.14
C ASN A 193 -17.17 -2.31 20.81
N ILE A 194 -17.52 -3.09 19.79
CA ILE A 194 -17.89 -2.58 18.45
C ILE A 194 -19.04 -1.55 18.50
N ALA A 195 -19.99 -1.71 19.44
CA ALA A 195 -21.15 -0.82 19.57
C ALA A 195 -20.82 0.61 20.03
N GLU A 196 -19.58 0.86 20.45
CA GLU A 196 -19.09 2.20 20.81
C GLU A 196 -18.00 2.68 19.84
N ALA A 197 -17.55 1.82 18.91
CA ALA A 197 -16.51 2.12 17.95
C ALA A 197 -17.12 2.50 16.59
N HIS A 198 -17.77 3.66 16.54
CA HIS A 198 -18.35 4.21 15.32
C HIS A 198 -17.61 5.45 14.85
N VAL A 199 -17.54 5.60 13.54
CA VAL A 199 -16.98 6.78 12.87
C VAL A 199 -17.93 7.28 11.80
N PHE A 200 -17.64 8.48 11.29
CA PHE A 200 -18.34 9.09 10.18
C PHE A 200 -17.43 9.15 8.97
N VAL A 201 -17.87 8.56 7.86
CA VAL A 201 -17.18 8.57 6.57
C VAL A 201 -17.83 9.61 5.67
N LYS A 202 -17.04 10.61 5.26
CA LYS A 202 -17.46 11.64 4.30
C LYS A 202 -17.18 11.13 2.90
N THR A 203 -18.20 10.68 2.17
CA THR A 203 -18.07 10.05 0.84
C THR A 203 -17.59 11.02 -0.25
N GLY A 204 -17.25 10.50 -1.43
CA GLY A 204 -16.87 11.32 -2.60
C GLY A 204 -17.95 12.31 -3.06
N SER A 205 -19.23 12.08 -2.73
CA SER A 205 -20.33 13.01 -3.00
C SER A 205 -20.54 14.06 -1.90
N GLY A 206 -19.77 13.99 -0.81
CA GLY A 206 -19.88 14.86 0.36
C GLY A 206 -20.93 14.43 1.38
N GLN A 207 -21.59 13.28 1.17
CA GLN A 207 -22.50 12.70 2.15
C GLN A 207 -21.72 12.16 3.35
N LEU A 208 -22.25 12.35 4.55
CA LEU A 208 -21.72 11.72 5.76
C LEU A 208 -22.49 10.42 6.05
N LEU A 209 -21.77 9.32 6.22
CA LEU A 209 -22.31 8.01 6.57
C LEU A 209 -21.70 7.55 7.90
N GLU A 210 -22.51 7.01 8.79
CA GLU A 210 -22.03 6.34 10.01
C GLU A 210 -21.54 4.94 9.66
N HIS A 211 -20.40 4.52 10.21
CA HIS A 211 -19.77 3.24 9.92
C HIS A 211 -19.12 2.64 11.18
N ASP A 212 -19.10 1.32 11.28
CA ASP A 212 -18.36 0.60 12.33
C ASP A 212 -16.86 0.71 12.07
N TYR A 213 -16.08 1.04 13.11
CA TYR A 213 -14.63 1.22 13.00
C TYR A 213 -13.85 -0.09 12.89
N ALA A 214 -14.41 -1.19 13.41
CA ALA A 214 -13.75 -2.50 13.36
C ALA A 214 -13.45 -2.94 11.92
N ASP A 215 -14.24 -2.42 10.98
CA ASP A 215 -14.20 -2.77 9.59
C ASP A 215 -13.30 -1.80 8.82
N ASN A 216 -12.07 -2.26 8.58
CA ASN A 216 -11.33 -1.94 7.36
C ASN A 216 -10.70 -0.55 7.27
N CYS A 217 -10.05 -0.15 8.37
CA CYS A 217 -9.28 1.08 8.52
C CYS A 217 -7.85 0.91 8.00
N ALA A 218 -7.57 1.47 6.83
CA ALA A 218 -6.25 1.50 6.22
C ALA A 218 -5.56 2.84 6.51
N THR A 219 -4.34 2.79 7.03
CA THR A 219 -3.51 4.00 7.18
C THR A 219 -2.69 4.21 5.90
N SER A 220 -1.88 3.24 5.49
CA SER A 220 -0.95 3.48 4.38
C SER A 220 -0.58 2.26 3.53
N LEU A 221 -1.01 1.07 3.92
CA LEU A 221 -0.54 -0.18 3.32
C LEU A 221 -1.25 -0.50 2.00
N PHE A 222 -0.52 -1.16 1.11
CA PHE A 222 -1.09 -1.74 -0.11
C PHE A 222 -0.57 -3.16 -0.32
N ALA A 223 -1.33 -3.93 -1.08
CA ALA A 223 -0.95 -5.25 -1.57
C ALA A 223 -0.77 -5.21 -3.10
N LEU A 224 0.32 -5.80 -3.58
CA LEU A 224 0.57 -6.10 -4.98
C LEU A 224 0.22 -7.58 -5.23
N GLN A 225 -0.77 -7.83 -6.09
CA GLN A 225 -1.11 -9.19 -6.46
C GLN A 225 -0.09 -9.78 -7.43
N VAL A 226 0.61 -10.84 -7.02
CA VAL A 226 1.69 -11.50 -7.80
C VAL A 226 1.30 -12.88 -8.31
N SER A 227 0.06 -13.31 -8.12
CA SER A 227 -0.47 -14.53 -8.71
C SER A 227 -1.85 -14.33 -9.31
N SER A 228 -2.37 -15.33 -10.01
CA SER A 228 -3.75 -15.31 -10.51
C SER A 228 -4.81 -15.44 -9.40
N GLY A 229 -4.41 -15.89 -8.21
CA GLY A 229 -5.27 -16.02 -7.04
C GLY A 229 -5.03 -14.90 -6.04
N THR A 230 -6.00 -14.67 -5.16
CA THR A 230 -5.83 -13.77 -4.02
C THR A 230 -6.78 -14.15 -2.88
N SER A 231 -6.37 -13.88 -1.64
CA SER A 231 -7.27 -13.89 -0.48
C SER A 231 -8.01 -12.57 -0.30
N LEU A 232 -7.59 -11.51 -1.00
CA LEU A 232 -8.09 -10.15 -0.88
C LEU A 232 -9.26 -9.94 -1.85
N THR A 233 -10.43 -10.46 -1.48
CA THR A 233 -11.64 -10.38 -2.32
C THR A 233 -12.17 -8.95 -2.43
N ASN A 234 -12.72 -8.60 -3.60
CA ASN A 234 -13.33 -7.29 -3.87
C ASN A 234 -14.51 -6.91 -2.95
N SER A 235 -15.02 -7.86 -2.16
CA SER A 235 -16.03 -7.54 -1.14
C SER A 235 -15.43 -6.85 0.07
N LYS A 236 -14.14 -7.08 0.36
CA LYS A 236 -13.42 -6.61 1.55
C LYS A 236 -12.26 -5.69 1.25
N TYR A 237 -11.84 -5.60 -0.02
CA TYR A 237 -10.67 -4.82 -0.41
C TYR A 237 -10.97 -4.02 -1.67
N ALA A 238 -10.52 -2.76 -1.68
CA ALA A 238 -10.59 -1.92 -2.86
C ALA A 238 -9.41 -2.25 -3.79
N THR A 239 -9.68 -2.93 -4.90
CA THR A 239 -8.71 -3.12 -6.00
C THR A 239 -8.72 -1.88 -6.87
N PHE A 240 -7.80 -0.95 -6.60
CA PHE A 240 -7.89 0.43 -7.11
C PHE A 240 -6.92 0.74 -8.26
N ALA A 241 -5.94 -0.12 -8.54
CA ALA A 241 -4.99 0.08 -9.61
C ALA A 241 -4.69 -1.21 -10.37
N TYR A 242 -4.39 -1.07 -11.66
CA TYR A 242 -4.05 -2.18 -12.55
C TYR A 242 -2.86 -1.79 -13.42
N LEU A 243 -2.04 -2.78 -13.77
CA LEU A 243 -0.95 -2.58 -14.73
C LEU A 243 -1.49 -1.92 -16.02
N ALA A 244 -0.77 -0.92 -16.51
CA ALA A 244 -1.23 -0.08 -17.61
C ALA A 244 -1.20 -0.80 -18.97
N ASP A 245 -0.29 -1.76 -19.13
CA ASP A 245 -0.01 -2.44 -20.38
C ASP A 245 0.69 -3.80 -20.20
N GLU A 246 0.81 -4.54 -21.31
CA GLU A 246 1.52 -5.83 -21.39
C GLU A 246 3.01 -5.69 -21.02
N GLN A 247 3.62 -4.52 -21.26
CA GLN A 247 5.02 -4.30 -20.91
C GLN A 247 5.21 -4.29 -19.39
N SER A 248 4.30 -3.68 -18.65
CA SER A 248 4.33 -3.69 -17.19
C SER A 248 4.07 -5.08 -16.62
N GLU A 249 3.25 -5.89 -17.31
CA GLU A 249 3.07 -7.32 -16.97
C GLU A 249 4.36 -8.12 -17.20
N ASP A 250 5.05 -7.92 -18.32
CA ASP A 250 6.35 -8.52 -18.61
C ASP A 250 7.40 -8.14 -17.54
N VAL A 251 7.45 -6.87 -17.12
CA VAL A 251 8.36 -6.40 -16.07
C VAL A 251 8.07 -7.05 -14.72
N LEU A 252 6.79 -7.25 -14.37
CA LEU A 252 6.43 -7.96 -13.13
C LEU A 252 6.86 -9.43 -13.20
N ASN A 253 6.67 -10.09 -14.35
CA ASN A 253 7.15 -11.45 -14.55
C ASN A 253 8.69 -11.53 -14.46
N ASP A 254 9.42 -10.58 -15.04
CA ASP A 254 10.88 -10.52 -14.93
C ASP A 254 11.35 -10.38 -13.47
N LEU A 255 10.64 -9.59 -12.64
CA LEU A 255 10.90 -9.50 -11.20
C LEU A 255 10.68 -10.84 -10.48
N LEU A 256 9.57 -11.52 -10.78
CA LEU A 256 9.27 -12.84 -10.21
C LEU A 256 10.33 -13.88 -10.60
N ASP A 257 10.71 -13.92 -11.87
CA ASP A 257 11.77 -14.80 -12.38
C ASP A 257 13.13 -14.51 -11.70
N ALA A 258 13.44 -13.24 -11.42
CA ALA A 258 14.67 -12.85 -10.74
C ALA A 258 14.69 -13.30 -9.28
N ILE A 259 13.56 -13.22 -8.58
CA ILE A 259 13.42 -13.74 -7.21
C ILE A 259 13.52 -15.26 -7.21
N GLU A 260 12.82 -15.97 -8.11
CA GLU A 260 12.93 -17.43 -8.23
C GLU A 260 14.37 -17.87 -8.51
N THR A 261 15.06 -17.18 -9.43
CA THR A 261 16.48 -17.45 -9.75
C THR A 261 17.37 -17.24 -8.53
N TYR A 262 17.15 -16.17 -7.75
CA TYR A 262 17.90 -15.92 -6.53
C TYR A 262 17.67 -17.01 -5.49
N ILE A 263 16.43 -17.47 -5.33
CA ILE A 263 16.07 -18.57 -4.41
C ILE A 263 16.73 -19.88 -4.86
N ASP A 264 16.74 -20.16 -6.16
CA ASP A 264 17.43 -21.31 -6.74
C ASP A 264 18.94 -21.28 -6.48
N ASP A 265 19.58 -20.13 -6.71
CA ASP A 265 21.03 -20.00 -6.64
C ASP A 265 21.56 -19.93 -5.18
N GLU A 266 20.88 -19.20 -4.29
CA GLU A 266 21.33 -18.98 -2.90
C GLU A 266 20.74 -19.99 -1.90
N TYR A 267 19.54 -20.51 -2.17
CA TYR A 267 18.79 -21.39 -1.27
C TYR A 267 18.46 -22.76 -1.88
N ASN A 268 19.10 -23.13 -3.00
CA ASN A 268 18.86 -24.39 -3.72
C ASN A 268 17.37 -24.63 -4.04
N GLY A 269 16.61 -23.56 -4.28
CA GLY A 269 15.18 -23.60 -4.60
C GLY A 269 14.27 -23.73 -3.37
N THR A 270 14.81 -23.50 -2.17
CA THR A 270 14.04 -23.62 -0.92
C THR A 270 13.53 -22.26 -0.48
N GLU A 271 12.30 -21.91 -0.89
CA GLU A 271 11.65 -20.63 -0.53
C GLU A 271 11.54 -20.42 1.00
N ALA A 272 11.36 -21.49 1.78
CA ALA A 272 11.29 -21.40 3.24
C ALA A 272 12.62 -20.92 3.88
N ASP A 273 13.76 -21.05 3.18
CA ASP A 273 15.04 -20.52 3.65
C ASP A 273 15.26 -19.05 3.20
N PHE A 274 14.44 -18.57 2.25
CA PHE A 274 14.44 -17.18 1.77
C PHE A 274 13.63 -16.25 2.67
N VAL A 275 12.68 -16.78 3.45
CA VAL A 275 11.82 -16.00 4.34
C VAL A 275 11.98 -16.39 5.79
N THR A 276 11.57 -15.51 6.70
CA THR A 276 11.41 -15.79 8.12
C THR A 276 10.13 -15.15 8.65
N ASP A 277 9.46 -15.82 9.58
CA ASP A 277 8.24 -15.28 10.20
C ASP A 277 8.62 -14.34 11.34
N VAL A 278 8.13 -13.10 11.27
CA VAL A 278 8.48 -12.01 12.17
C VAL A 278 7.23 -11.41 12.78
N GLY A 279 7.21 -11.32 14.11
CA GLY A 279 6.15 -10.62 14.84
C GLY A 279 6.35 -9.11 14.78
N ALA A 280 5.28 -8.38 14.52
CA ALA A 280 5.25 -6.92 14.57
C ALA A 280 4.00 -6.42 15.33
N GLU A 281 4.14 -5.25 15.94
CA GLU A 281 3.01 -4.47 16.43
C GLU A 281 2.66 -3.39 15.39
N VAL A 282 1.38 -3.26 15.08
CA VAL A 282 0.84 -2.22 14.18
C VAL A 282 -0.34 -1.52 14.83
N ASP A 283 -0.75 -0.40 14.25
CA ASP A 283 -1.84 0.45 14.73
C ASP A 283 -1.56 0.98 16.15
N ARG A 284 -0.32 1.40 16.42
CA ARG A 284 0.15 1.72 17.79
C ARG A 284 -0.47 3.00 18.37
N TYR A 285 -0.88 3.90 17.50
CA TYR A 285 -1.46 5.21 17.86
C TYR A 285 -2.96 5.29 17.61
N GLU A 286 -3.59 4.15 17.32
CA GLU A 286 -5.02 4.07 17.07
C GLU A 286 -5.79 4.21 18.38
N GLU A 287 -6.51 5.32 18.56
CA GLU A 287 -7.25 5.63 19.80
C GLU A 287 -8.60 4.91 19.90
N ILE A 288 -9.20 4.53 18.77
CA ILE A 288 -10.51 3.84 18.75
C ILE A 288 -10.32 2.34 18.98
N ALA A 289 -9.24 1.76 18.45
CA ALA A 289 -8.82 0.42 18.84
C ALA A 289 -8.25 0.46 20.27
N GLU A 290 -8.59 -0.53 21.07
CA GLU A 290 -8.26 -0.50 22.50
C GLU A 290 -6.78 -0.87 22.78
N GLN A 291 -6.07 -1.35 21.75
CA GLN A 291 -4.67 -1.75 21.80
C GLN A 291 -4.07 -1.87 20.38
N ALA A 292 -2.74 -1.83 20.31
CA ALA A 292 -2.01 -2.22 19.10
C ALA A 292 -2.36 -3.67 18.68
N THR A 293 -2.34 -3.90 17.37
CA THR A 293 -2.58 -5.22 16.79
C THR A 293 -1.25 -5.94 16.62
N SER A 294 -1.20 -7.20 17.08
CA SER A 294 -0.04 -8.07 16.85
C SER A 294 -0.27 -8.89 15.58
N VAL A 295 0.69 -8.82 14.68
CA VAL A 295 0.68 -9.49 13.37
C VAL A 295 1.97 -10.27 13.17
N SER A 296 1.93 -11.25 12.28
CA SER A 296 3.11 -12.00 11.85
C SER A 296 3.27 -11.83 10.35
N TYR A 297 4.46 -11.46 9.91
CA TYR A 297 4.79 -11.26 8.50
C TYR A 297 5.88 -12.23 8.06
N SER A 298 5.83 -12.66 6.80
CA SER A 298 6.90 -13.44 6.18
C SER A 298 7.89 -12.49 5.50
N VAL A 299 9.00 -12.20 6.17
CA VAL A 299 10.00 -11.22 5.73
C VAL A 299 11.12 -11.90 4.95
N THR A 300 11.60 -11.28 3.87
CA THR A 300 12.60 -11.86 2.94
C THR A 300 14.04 -11.57 3.37
N SER A 301 14.96 -12.49 3.09
CA SER A 301 16.39 -12.31 3.38
C SER A 301 17.07 -11.27 2.49
N MET A 302 16.64 -11.18 1.23
CA MET A 302 17.01 -10.13 0.29
C MET A 302 15.82 -9.18 0.15
N PRO A 303 15.93 -7.92 0.56
CA PRO A 303 14.81 -7.01 0.58
C PRO A 303 14.30 -6.72 -0.84
N ILE A 304 12.98 -6.75 -0.99
CA ILE A 304 12.28 -6.21 -2.16
C ILE A 304 11.88 -4.77 -1.80
N ILE A 305 12.52 -3.80 -2.44
CA ILE A 305 12.44 -2.39 -2.03
C ILE A 305 11.56 -1.62 -3.02
N ILE A 306 10.49 -1.00 -2.54
CA ILE A 306 9.77 0.03 -3.28
C ILE A 306 10.63 1.29 -3.23
N LYS A 307 11.34 1.58 -4.32
CA LYS A 307 12.24 2.73 -4.40
C LYS A 307 11.47 4.03 -4.47
N THR A 308 10.47 4.09 -5.32
CA THR A 308 9.61 5.27 -5.51
C THR A 308 8.21 4.88 -5.98
N VAL A 309 7.22 5.67 -5.59
CA VAL A 309 5.88 5.68 -6.22
C VAL A 309 5.61 7.08 -6.74
N LYS A 310 5.39 7.21 -8.04
CA LYS A 310 5.25 8.52 -8.70
C LYS A 310 3.95 8.61 -9.46
N ILE A 311 3.19 9.69 -9.24
CA ILE A 311 2.01 10.00 -10.06
C ILE A 311 2.46 10.62 -11.37
N THR A 312 2.07 10.01 -12.49
CA THR A 312 2.48 10.39 -13.84
C THR A 312 1.38 11.15 -14.60
N LYS A 313 0.12 11.02 -14.16
CA LYS A 313 -1.04 11.69 -14.73
C LYS A 313 -2.13 11.85 -13.66
N TYR A 314 -2.79 13.01 -13.65
CA TYR A 314 -3.79 13.41 -12.63
C TYR A 314 -5.23 13.18 -13.04
#